data_AF-A0A1B6HW97-F1
#
_entry.id   AF-A0A1B6HW97-F1
#
_cell.length_a   1.000
_cell.length_b   1.000
_cell.length_c   1.000
_cell.angle_alpha   90.00
_cell.angle_beta   90.00
_cell.angle_gamma   90.00
#
_symmetry.space_group_name_H-M   'P 1'
#
loop_
_entity.id
_entity.type
_entity.pdbx_description
1 polymer ?
#
loop_
_entity_poly.entity_id
_entity_poly.type
_entity_poly.pdbx_seq_one_letter_code
_entity_poly.pdbx_strand_id
1 'polypeptide(L)'
;VNAIAQSGSVLSDWAVISVAEGTRRAKVLAQALGCNITENDRTLLSCLQRADINDIVAKQSIVLPSEEIISGSGGLRFVPVLDSYLMADVPFFNDTLEGLKVAAMARGKPLIIGITT
;
A
#
# COMPACT_ATOMS: atom_id res chain seq x y z
N VAL A 1 13.38 5.57 21.64
CA VAL A 1 13.56 4.87 20.36
C VAL A 1 14.12 5.86 19.35
N ASN A 2 15.23 5.51 18.69
CA ASN A 2 15.88 6.28 17.62
C ASN A 2 15.66 5.54 16.29
N ALA A 3 15.84 6.21 15.15
CA ALA A 3 15.64 5.61 13.83
C ALA A 3 16.77 5.92 12.83
N ILE A 4 16.98 5.02 11.89
CA ILE A 4 17.86 5.18 10.72
C ILE A 4 17.02 4.87 9.47
N ALA A 5 16.91 5.82 8.54
CA ALA A 5 16.21 5.67 7.27
C ALA A 5 17.24 5.62 6.12
N GLN A 6 17.27 4.53 5.37
CA GLN A 6 18.28 4.28 4.33
C GLN A 6 17.60 4.14 2.97
N SER A 7 17.87 5.09 2.06
CA SER A 7 17.38 5.14 0.68
C SER A 7 15.85 5.05 0.53
N GLY A 8 15.10 5.51 1.53
CA GLY A 8 13.64 5.48 1.52
C GLY A 8 13.02 6.47 2.49
N SER A 9 11.86 7.01 2.10
CA SER A 9 11.06 7.92 2.90
C SER A 9 9.59 7.76 2.54
N VAL A 10 8.69 8.05 3.49
CA VAL A 10 7.25 8.14 3.22
C VAL A 10 6.91 9.25 2.22
N LEU A 11 7.84 10.20 1.99
CA LEU A 11 7.70 11.27 1.02
C LEU A 11 8.06 10.86 -0.42
N SER A 12 8.54 9.63 -0.62
CA SER A 12 8.82 9.13 -1.96
C SER A 12 7.52 8.77 -2.67
N ASP A 13 7.42 9.05 -3.97
CA ASP A 13 6.20 8.77 -4.77
C ASP A 13 5.76 7.30 -4.69
N TRP A 14 6.71 6.37 -4.51
CA TRP A 14 6.47 4.93 -4.37
C TRP A 14 6.05 4.47 -2.98
N ALA A 15 6.01 5.35 -1.99
CA ALA A 15 5.80 4.95 -0.60
C ALA A 15 4.32 4.74 -0.23
N VAL A 16 3.39 5.42 -0.88
CA VAL A 16 1.96 5.34 -0.57
C VAL A 16 1.09 5.57 -1.81
N ILE A 17 -0.05 4.90 -1.88
CA ILE A 17 -1.12 5.18 -2.86
C ILE A 17 -2.43 5.51 -2.15
N SER A 18 -3.38 6.07 -2.91
CA SER A 18 -4.72 6.32 -2.39
C SER A 18 -5.47 5.02 -2.11
N VAL A 19 -6.44 5.08 -1.19
CA VAL A 19 -7.37 3.96 -0.93
C VAL A 19 -8.07 3.51 -2.21
N ALA A 20 -8.54 4.46 -3.01
CA ALA A 20 -9.23 4.16 -4.27
C ALA A 20 -8.35 3.35 -5.22
N GLU A 21 -7.07 3.72 -5.32
CA GLU A 21 -6.10 3.02 -6.17
C GLU A 21 -5.74 1.64 -5.60
N GLY A 22 -5.53 1.53 -4.28
CA GLY A 22 -5.34 0.24 -3.60
C GLY A 22 -6.51 -0.72 -3.83
N THR A 23 -7.74 -0.24 -3.69
CA THR A 23 -8.97 -1.01 -3.94
C THR A 23 -9.08 -1.42 -5.41
N ARG A 24 -8.78 -0.52 -6.35
CA ARG A 24 -8.79 -0.83 -7.78
C ARG A 24 -7.78 -1.94 -8.11
N ARG A 25 -6.55 -1.84 -7.61
CA ARG A 25 -5.51 -2.88 -7.78
C ARG A 25 -5.93 -4.22 -7.18
N ALA A 26 -6.55 -4.22 -5.99
CA ALA A 26 -7.09 -5.43 -5.38
C ALA A 26 -8.19 -6.09 -6.25
N LYS A 27 -9.06 -5.30 -6.88
CA LYS A 27 -10.07 -5.82 -7.82
C LYS A 27 -9.46 -6.44 -9.08
N VAL A 28 -8.39 -5.85 -9.63
CA VAL A 28 -7.67 -6.43 -10.78
C VAL A 28 -7.08 -7.80 -10.42
N LEU A 29 -6.44 -7.93 -9.25
CA LEU A 29 -5.95 -9.23 -8.77
C LEU A 29 -7.08 -10.22 -8.55
N ALA A 30 -8.18 -9.79 -7.92
CA ALA A 30 -9.34 -10.63 -7.68
C ALA A 30 -9.94 -11.17 -8.98
N GLN A 31 -10.04 -10.33 -10.02
CA GLN A 31 -10.48 -10.74 -11.35
C GLN A 31 -9.56 -11.82 -11.94
N ALA A 32 -8.25 -11.65 -11.81
CA ALA A 32 -7.27 -12.63 -12.30
C ALA A 32 -7.35 -13.98 -11.55
N LEU A 33 -7.84 -13.97 -10.31
CA LEU A 33 -8.10 -15.15 -9.48
C LEU A 33 -9.50 -15.74 -9.71
N GLY A 34 -10.30 -15.18 -10.63
CA GLY A 34 -11.65 -15.66 -10.95
C GLY A 34 -12.74 -15.19 -9.98
N CYS A 35 -12.46 -14.20 -9.12
CA CYS A 35 -13.47 -13.61 -8.26
C CYS A 35 -14.40 -12.67 -9.03
N ASN A 36 -15.67 -12.58 -8.60
CA ASN A 36 -16.64 -11.66 -9.18
C ASN A 36 -16.44 -10.23 -8.62
N ILE A 37 -15.85 -9.35 -9.41
CA ILE A 37 -15.53 -7.97 -9.00
C ILE A 37 -16.74 -7.03 -8.91
N THR A 38 -17.93 -7.49 -9.33
CA THR A 38 -19.18 -6.73 -9.24
C THR A 38 -19.90 -6.93 -7.90
N GLU A 39 -19.44 -7.88 -7.09
CA GLU A 39 -19.96 -8.09 -5.73
C GLU A 39 -19.44 -7.03 -4.76
N ASN A 40 -20.05 -6.99 -3.56
CA ASN A 40 -19.59 -6.12 -2.49
C ASN A 40 -18.20 -6.54 -1.96
N ASP A 41 -17.52 -5.61 -1.31
CA ASP A 41 -16.13 -5.78 -0.85
C ASP A 41 -15.96 -6.96 0.13
N ARG A 42 -16.99 -7.29 0.94
CA ARG A 42 -16.93 -8.41 1.88
C ARG A 42 -16.93 -9.75 1.15
N THR A 43 -17.76 -9.92 0.13
CA THR A 43 -17.78 -11.14 -0.68
C THR A 43 -16.50 -11.25 -1.51
N LEU A 44 -16.03 -10.14 -2.07
CA LEU A 44 -14.77 -10.09 -2.81
C LEU A 44 -13.57 -10.49 -1.93
N LEU A 45 -13.49 -9.94 -0.71
CA LEU A 45 -12.47 -10.32 0.27
C LEU A 45 -12.55 -11.80 0.65
N SER A 46 -13.77 -12.31 0.85
CA SER A 46 -13.97 -13.74 1.16
C SER A 46 -13.51 -14.65 0.02
N CYS A 47 -13.65 -14.22 -1.24
CA CYS A 47 -13.11 -14.93 -2.40
C CYS A 47 -11.58 -14.92 -2.40
N LEU A 48 -10.96 -13.74 -2.22
CA LEU A 48 -9.50 -13.60 -2.14
C LEU A 48 -8.90 -14.45 -1.02
N GLN A 49 -9.53 -14.49 0.15
CA GLN A 49 -9.08 -15.29 1.30
C GLN A 49 -9.15 -16.81 1.08
N ARG A 50 -9.92 -17.28 0.10
CA ARG A 50 -10.03 -18.70 -0.27
C ARG A 50 -9.10 -19.08 -1.43
N ALA A 51 -8.52 -18.11 -2.12
CA ALA A 51 -7.61 -18.39 -3.22
C ALA A 51 -6.31 -19.05 -2.72
N ASP A 52 -5.71 -19.89 -3.56
CA ASP A 52 -4.41 -20.47 -3.27
C ASP A 52 -3.33 -19.37 -3.21
N ILE A 53 -2.45 -19.43 -2.21
CA ILE A 53 -1.42 -18.41 -2.02
C ILE A 53 -0.43 -18.37 -3.20
N ASN A 54 -0.14 -19.51 -3.84
CA ASN A 54 0.74 -19.55 -5.01
C ASN A 54 0.07 -18.83 -6.18
N ASP A 55 -1.25 -18.95 -6.32
CA ASP A 55 -2.00 -18.21 -7.33
C ASP A 55 -1.99 -16.71 -7.06
N ILE A 56 -2.13 -16.29 -5.80
CA ILE A 56 -2.01 -14.87 -5.41
C ILE A 56 -0.62 -14.35 -5.79
N VAL A 57 0.44 -15.04 -5.37
CA VAL A 57 1.83 -14.63 -5.63
C VAL A 57 2.15 -14.61 -7.12
N ALA A 58 1.66 -15.59 -7.89
CA ALA A 58 1.85 -15.65 -9.33
C ALA A 58 1.12 -14.53 -10.09
N LYS A 59 -0.02 -14.05 -9.55
CA LYS A 59 -0.87 -13.04 -10.19
C LYS A 59 -0.75 -11.64 -9.60
N GLN A 60 0.01 -11.44 -8.52
CA GLN A 60 0.17 -10.13 -7.86
C GLN A 60 0.84 -9.08 -8.75
N SER A 61 1.60 -9.51 -9.75
CA SER A 61 2.18 -8.64 -10.78
C SER A 61 1.13 -8.19 -11.80
N ILE A 62 0.08 -7.53 -11.30
CA ILE A 62 -1.01 -7.00 -12.13
C ILE A 62 -0.49 -6.03 -13.20
N VAL A 63 -1.18 -6.00 -14.33
CA VAL A 63 -0.90 -5.06 -15.42
C VAL A 63 -1.42 -3.69 -15.02
N LEU A 64 -0.54 -2.68 -15.09
CA LEU A 64 -0.87 -1.28 -14.87
C LEU A 64 -0.57 -0.48 -16.14
N PRO A 65 -1.39 0.51 -16.50
CA PRO A 65 -1.03 1.58 -17.43
C PRO A 65 0.31 2.22 -17.06
N SER A 66 1.04 2.71 -18.07
CA SER A 66 2.35 3.33 -17.89
C SER A 66 2.35 4.48 -16.88
N GLU A 67 1.26 5.24 -16.84
CA GLU A 67 1.08 6.41 -15.98
C GLU A 67 0.89 6.02 -14.51
N GLU A 68 0.49 4.78 -14.25
CA GLU A 68 0.23 4.24 -12.91
C GLU A 68 1.41 3.39 -12.38
N ILE A 69 2.43 3.17 -13.22
CA ILE A 69 3.69 2.55 -12.81
C ILE A 69 4.45 3.58 -11.97
N ILE A 70 4.50 3.33 -10.67
CA ILE A 70 5.16 4.24 -9.76
C ILE A 70 6.66 4.09 -9.90
N SER A 71 7.32 5.15 -10.38
CA SER A 71 8.77 5.18 -10.54
C SER A 71 9.46 4.89 -9.20
N GLY A 72 10.53 4.08 -9.23
CA GLY A 72 11.27 3.70 -8.03
C GLY A 72 10.62 2.62 -7.16
N SER A 73 9.38 2.17 -7.44
CA SER A 73 8.71 1.10 -6.68
C SER A 73 9.29 -0.30 -6.89
N GLY A 74 10.30 -0.47 -7.76
CA GLY A 74 10.87 -1.79 -8.07
C GLY A 74 9.87 -2.77 -8.70
N GLY A 75 8.77 -2.26 -9.27
CA GLY A 75 7.70 -3.11 -9.82
C GLY A 75 6.66 -3.56 -8.80
N LEU A 76 6.72 -3.08 -7.56
CA LEU A 76 5.69 -3.35 -6.55
C LEU A 76 4.32 -2.82 -7.01
N ARG A 77 3.30 -3.68 -6.90
CA ARG A 77 1.92 -3.33 -7.28
C ARG A 77 1.07 -2.99 -6.05
N PHE A 78 1.34 -3.64 -4.94
CA PHE A 78 0.69 -3.38 -3.66
C PHE A 78 1.71 -2.70 -2.76
N VAL A 79 1.43 -1.44 -2.42
CA VAL A 79 2.25 -0.59 -1.56
C VAL A 79 1.35 -0.04 -0.44
N PRO A 80 1.91 0.59 0.61
CA PRO A 80 1.10 1.14 1.68
C PRO A 80 -0.04 2.05 1.19
N VAL A 81 -1.11 2.05 1.97
CA VAL A 81 -2.29 2.90 1.82
C VAL A 81 -2.54 3.56 3.18
N LEU A 82 -2.98 4.82 3.18
CA LEU A 82 -3.46 5.45 4.41
C LEU A 82 -4.75 4.74 4.86
N ASP A 83 -4.73 4.10 6.02
CA ASP A 83 -5.84 3.30 6.53
C ASP A 83 -6.66 4.07 7.56
N SER A 84 -7.78 3.48 7.97
CA SER A 84 -8.67 4.07 8.97
C SER A 84 -9.29 2.98 9.82
N TYR A 85 -9.93 3.37 10.92
CA TYR A 85 -10.68 2.44 11.78
C TYR A 85 -11.87 1.76 11.07
N LEU A 86 -12.24 2.23 9.88
CA LEU A 86 -13.23 1.55 9.03
C LEU A 86 -12.66 0.31 8.34
N MET A 87 -11.33 0.21 8.24
CA MET A 87 -10.62 -0.83 7.47
C MET A 87 -9.78 -1.76 8.36
N ALA A 88 -9.34 -1.29 9.52
CA ALA A 88 -8.50 -2.06 10.44
C ALA A 88 -8.83 -1.71 11.91
N ASP A 89 -8.77 -2.69 12.79
CA ASP A 89 -8.96 -2.48 14.24
C ASP A 89 -7.87 -1.58 14.83
N VAL A 90 -6.65 -1.67 14.28
CA VAL A 90 -5.49 -0.87 14.65
C VAL A 90 -4.87 -0.26 13.39
N PRO A 91 -5.38 0.87 12.90
CA PRO A 91 -4.87 1.51 11.70
C PRO A 91 -3.47 2.07 11.96
N PHE A 92 -2.55 1.81 11.03
CA PHE A 92 -1.14 2.22 11.14
C PHE A 92 -0.89 3.64 10.60
N PHE A 93 -1.65 4.04 9.57
CA PHE A 93 -1.60 5.32 8.88
C PHE A 93 -2.95 6.04 8.97
N ASN A 94 -3.43 6.23 10.20
CA ASN A 94 -4.77 6.72 10.52
C ASN A 94 -5.01 8.23 10.35
N ASP A 95 -4.12 8.93 9.64
CA ASP A 95 -4.14 10.36 9.40
C ASP A 95 -3.56 10.66 8.01
N THR A 96 -3.72 11.90 7.56
CA THR A 96 -3.04 12.43 6.38
C THR A 96 -1.52 12.39 6.56
N LEU A 97 -0.79 12.28 5.45
CA LEU A 97 0.66 12.33 5.47
C LEU A 97 1.20 13.61 6.14
N GLU A 98 0.54 14.74 5.94
CA GLU A 98 0.89 16.01 6.60
C GLU A 98 0.65 15.96 8.11
N GLY A 99 -0.49 15.42 8.56
CA GLY A 99 -0.75 15.21 9.98
C GLY A 99 0.29 14.30 10.65
N LEU A 100 0.64 13.19 9.98
CA LEU A 100 1.69 12.28 10.43
C LEU A 100 3.06 12.96 10.53
N LYS A 101 3.41 13.83 9.57
CA LYS A 101 4.65 14.63 9.61
C LYS A 101 4.66 15.59 10.79
N VAL A 102 3.57 16.33 11.00
CA VAL A 102 3.44 17.26 12.14
C VAL A 102 3.60 16.52 13.47
N ALA A 103 2.92 15.38 13.63
CA ALA A 103 3.03 14.55 14.81
C ALA A 103 4.46 14.00 15.00
N ALA A 104 5.13 13.60 13.91
CA ALA A 104 6.52 13.14 13.96
C ALA A 104 7.49 14.24 14.40
N MET A 105 7.34 15.45 13.87
CA MET A 105 8.12 16.62 14.28
C MET A 105 7.92 16.94 15.76
N ALA A 106 6.67 16.92 16.25
CA ALA A 106 6.36 17.15 17.65
C ALA A 106 7.01 16.13 18.60
N ARG A 107 7.22 14.88 18.15
CA ARG A 107 7.93 13.85 18.94
C ARG A 107 9.44 14.10 19.07
N GLY A 108 10.03 14.84 18.13
CA GLY A 108 11.44 15.27 18.17
C GLY A 108 12.45 14.14 18.36
N LYS A 109 12.23 12.96 17.77
CA LYS A 109 13.13 11.81 17.94
C LYS A 109 14.32 11.89 16.96
N PRO A 110 15.54 11.52 17.39
CA PRO A 110 16.70 11.48 16.51
C PRO A 110 16.47 10.56 15.30
N LEU A 111 16.82 11.05 14.11
CA LEU A 111 16.73 10.36 12.83
C LEU A 111 18.03 10.58 12.04
N ILE A 112 18.66 9.48 11.59
CA ILE A 112 19.70 9.51 10.56
C ILE A 112 19.03 9.13 9.24
N ILE A 113 19.21 9.94 8.19
CA ILE A 113 18.70 9.64 6.85
C ILE A 113 19.83 9.73 5.82
N GLY A 114 19.86 8.82 4.84
CA GLY A 114 20.88 8.82 3.79
C GLY A 114 20.44 8.10 2.52
N ILE A 115 21.17 8.34 1.44
CA ILE A 115 21.01 7.78 0.09
C ILE A 115 22.41 7.48 -0.48
N THR A 116 22.52 6.52 -1.39
CA THR A 116 23.76 6.20 -2.12
C THR A 116 24.05 7.21 -3.24
N THR A 117 25.33 7.46 -3.53
CA THR A 117 25.79 8.29 -4.66
C THR A 117 25.82 7.55 -5.98
#